data_AF-A0A0M4EF39-F1
#
_entry.id   AF-A0A0M4EF39-F1
#
_cell.length_a   1.000
_cell.length_b   1.000
_cell.length_c   1.000
_cell.angle_alpha   90.00
_cell.angle_beta   90.00
_cell.angle_gamma   90.00
#
_symmetry.space_group_name_H-M   'P 1'
#
loop_
_entity.id
_entity.type
_entity.pdbx_description
1 polymer ?
#
loop_
_entity_poly.entity_id
_entity_poly.type
_entity_poly.pdbx_seq_one_letter_code
_entity_poly.pdbx_strand_id
1 'polypeptide(L)'
;MSEFLREHGEYVWVKPQNTSSDFAVPFGARIVRTEKSQTLVCDDAKKQFWVPASDVLKAMHLTSHQDVEDMITLGDLQEYTILRNLQTRYAK
;
A
#
# COMPACT_ATOMS: atom_id res chain seq x y z
N MET A 1 21.10 -16.46 -4.58
CA MET A 1 20.84 -16.02 -3.19
C MET A 1 20.39 -14.56 -3.16
N SER A 2 19.24 -14.20 -3.77
CA SER A 2 18.80 -12.79 -3.79
C SER A 2 17.30 -12.54 -4.07
N GLU A 3 16.45 -13.57 -4.11
CA GLU A 3 15.00 -13.36 -4.37
C GLU A 3 14.19 -13.13 -3.08
N PHE A 4 14.55 -13.77 -1.97
CA PHE A 4 13.78 -13.69 -0.72
C PHE A 4 13.90 -12.35 0.05
N LEU A 5 14.87 -11.50 -0.29
CA LEU A 5 15.09 -10.20 0.38
C LEU A 5 14.32 -9.04 -0.26
N ARG A 6 13.59 -9.27 -1.35
CA ARG A 6 12.87 -8.23 -2.09
C ARG A 6 11.42 -8.01 -1.66
N GLU A 7 10.71 -9.03 -1.17
CA GLU A 7 9.26 -8.90 -0.92
C GLU A 7 8.92 -8.04 0.30
N HIS A 8 9.76 -8.02 1.35
CA HIS A 8 9.42 -7.40 2.64
C HIS A 8 9.55 -5.86 2.72
N GLY A 9 9.80 -5.18 1.60
CA GLY A 9 9.88 -3.72 1.54
C GLY A 9 9.32 -3.10 0.27
N GLU A 10 8.79 -3.89 -0.65
CA GLU A 10 8.26 -3.38 -1.91
C GLU A 10 6.86 -2.78 -1.74
N TYR A 11 6.03 -3.32 -0.82
CA TYR A 11 4.67 -2.83 -0.61
C TYR A 11 4.61 -1.84 0.54
N VAL A 12 4.03 -0.67 0.28
CA VAL A 12 3.98 0.46 1.19
C VAL A 12 2.59 1.11 1.21
N TRP A 13 2.29 1.73 2.34
CA TRP A 13 1.16 2.65 2.46
C TRP A 13 1.60 4.04 2.01
N VAL A 14 0.80 4.67 1.16
CA VAL A 14 1.09 5.99 0.59
C VAL A 14 -0.03 6.95 0.95
N LYS A 15 0.32 8.20 1.29
CA LYS A 15 -0.67 9.25 1.57
C LYS A 15 -1.57 9.48 0.36
N PRO A 16 -2.87 9.78 0.59
CA PRO A 16 -3.77 10.17 -0.48
C PRO A 16 -3.21 11.35 -1.26
N GLN A 17 -3.24 11.26 -2.59
CA GLN A 17 -2.77 12.32 -3.46
C GLN A 17 -3.95 13.23 -3.84
N ASN A 18 -3.73 14.55 -3.80
CA ASN A 18 -4.64 15.57 -4.36
C ASN A 18 -6.11 15.43 -3.93
N THR A 19 -6.37 15.17 -2.64
CA THR A 19 -7.73 15.03 -2.13
C THR A 19 -7.92 15.92 -0.90
N SER A 20 -8.90 16.82 -0.95
CA SER A 20 -9.37 17.64 0.18
C SER A 20 -10.55 16.98 0.93
N SER A 21 -10.77 15.69 0.71
CA SER A 21 -11.83 14.92 1.36
C SER A 21 -11.36 14.47 2.74
N ASP A 22 -12.20 14.70 3.75
CA ASP A 22 -11.99 14.21 5.11
C ASP A 22 -11.99 12.67 5.19
N PHE A 23 -12.47 12.00 4.14
CA PHE A 23 -12.53 10.54 4.03
C PHE A 23 -11.34 9.94 3.26
N ALA A 24 -10.31 10.74 2.96
CA ALA A 24 -9.14 10.27 2.24
C ALA A 24 -8.25 9.41 3.14
N VAL A 25 -8.19 8.12 2.85
CA VAL A 25 -7.33 7.17 3.56
C VAL A 25 -6.11 6.79 2.72
N PRO A 26 -4.98 6.45 3.35
CA PRO A 26 -3.82 5.90 2.64
C PRO A 26 -4.19 4.73 1.73
N PHE A 27 -3.48 4.58 0.62
CA PHE A 27 -3.66 3.44 -0.29
C PHE A 27 -2.40 2.58 -0.33
N GLY A 28 -2.61 1.29 -0.65
CA GLY A 28 -1.53 0.33 -0.81
C GLY A 28 -0.90 0.45 -2.20
N ALA A 29 0.43 0.43 -2.26
CA ALA A 29 1.14 0.44 -3.54
C ALA A 29 2.48 -0.30 -3.44
N ARG A 30 2.97 -0.77 -4.59
CA ARG A 30 4.29 -1.37 -4.74
C ARG A 30 5.29 -0.33 -5.25
N ILE A 31 6.46 -0.22 -4.63
CA ILE A 31 7.58 0.59 -5.12
C ILE A 31 8.11 -0.02 -6.41
N VAL A 32 8.11 0.77 -7.47
CA VAL A 32 8.69 0.39 -8.78
C VAL A 32 10.10 0.96 -8.90
N ARG A 33 10.29 2.23 -8.51
CA ARG A 33 11.57 2.95 -8.59
C ARG A 33 11.62 4.06 -7.57
N THR A 34 12.78 4.31 -6.98
CA THR A 34 13.00 5.43 -6.06
C THR A 34 14.04 6.39 -6.63
N GLU A 35 13.73 7.68 -6.60
CA GLU A 35 14.64 8.79 -6.92
C GLU A 35 14.84 9.68 -5.68
N LYS A 36 15.69 10.71 -5.76
CA LYS A 36 16.07 11.52 -4.58
C LYS A 36 14.89 12.22 -3.90
N SER A 37 13.89 12.67 -4.66
CA SER A 37 12.74 13.44 -4.13
C SER A 37 11.40 12.75 -4.31
N GLN A 38 11.33 11.73 -5.15
CA GLN A 38 10.08 11.09 -5.54
C GLN A 38 10.26 9.57 -5.68
N THR A 39 9.16 8.85 -5.48
CA THR A 39 9.07 7.40 -5.62
C THR A 39 7.99 7.08 -6.65
N LEU A 40 8.34 6.28 -7.65
CA LEU A 40 7.38 5.70 -8.57
C LEU A 40 6.75 4.49 -7.90
N VAL A 41 5.44 4.55 -7.70
CA VAL A 41 4.66 3.47 -7.10
C VAL A 41 3.61 2.94 -8.08
N CYS A 42 3.19 1.70 -7.88
CA CYS A 42 2.12 1.04 -8.62
C CYS A 42 1.01 0.62 -7.64
N ASP A 43 -0.20 1.11 -7.84
CA ASP A 43 -1.35 0.75 -7.00
C ASP A 43 -1.92 -0.64 -7.33
N ASP A 44 -2.95 -1.04 -6.56
CA ASP A 44 -3.68 -2.29 -6.74
C ASP A 44 -4.44 -2.37 -8.09
N ALA A 45 -4.73 -1.23 -8.71
CA ALA A 45 -5.33 -1.13 -10.05
C ALA A 45 -4.28 -1.17 -11.18
N LYS A 46 -3.01 -1.49 -10.86
CA LYS A 46 -1.86 -1.52 -11.76
C LYS A 46 -1.52 -0.17 -12.39
N LYS A 47 -2.01 0.93 -11.83
CA LYS A 47 -1.71 2.28 -12.27
C LYS A 47 -0.42 2.75 -11.60
N GLN A 48 0.46 3.35 -12.39
CA GLN A 48 1.72 3.91 -11.90
C GLN A 48 1.64 5.42 -11.79
N PHE A 49 2.21 5.97 -10.73
CA PHE A 49 2.32 7.41 -10.54
C PHE A 49 3.49 7.75 -9.61
N TRP A 50 4.03 8.94 -9.79
CA TRP A 50 5.07 9.49 -8.94
C TRP A 50 4.44 10.14 -7.71
N VAL A 51 4.98 9.82 -6.54
CA VAL A 51 4.64 10.48 -5.28
C VAL A 51 5.89 11.08 -4.65
N PRO A 52 5.77 12.17 -3.87
CA PRO A 52 6.87 12.63 -3.02
C PRO A 52 7.38 11.49 -2.13
N ALA A 53 8.70 11.38 -1.96
CA ALA A 53 9.26 10.35 -1.08
C ALA A 53 8.74 10.47 0.37
N SER A 54 8.37 11.68 0.81
CA SER A 54 7.75 11.97 2.11
C SER A 54 6.30 11.47 2.26
N ASP A 55 5.66 11.03 1.19
CA ASP A 55 4.30 10.53 1.19
C ASP A 55 4.23 9.01 1.33
N VAL A 56 5.38 8.33 1.25
CA VAL A 56 5.51 6.92 1.63
C VAL A 56 5.53 6.84 3.15
N LEU A 57 4.46 6.27 3.74
CA LEU A 57 4.24 6.27 5.19
C LEU A 57 5.03 5.18 5.90
N LYS A 58 4.81 3.92 5.50
CA LYS A 58 5.42 2.73 6.11
C LYS A 58 5.29 1.52 5.18
N ALA A 59 6.09 0.50 5.43
CA ALA A 59 5.92 -0.80 4.80
C ALA A 59 4.58 -1.43 5.19
N MET A 60 3.98 -2.18 4.26
CA MET A 60 2.78 -2.96 4.50
C MET A 60 3.10 -4.21 5.33
N HIS A 61 2.22 -4.55 6.26
CA HIS A 61 2.27 -5.86 6.92
C HIS A 61 1.88 -6.95 5.92
N LEU A 62 2.42 -8.17 6.08
CA LEU A 62 2.15 -9.30 5.17
C LEU A 62 0.66 -9.60 5.03
N THR A 63 -0.06 -9.61 6.16
CA THR A 63 -1.52 -9.81 6.20
C THR A 63 -2.30 -8.66 5.60
N SER A 64 -1.69 -7.49 5.41
CA SER A 64 -2.32 -6.37 4.73
C SER A 64 -1.99 -6.34 3.25
N HIS A 65 -0.95 -7.05 2.82
CA HIS A 65 -0.60 -7.30 1.43
C HIS A 65 -1.46 -8.41 0.83
N GLN A 66 -1.53 -9.55 1.51
CA GLN A 66 -2.47 -10.64 1.22
C GLN A 66 -3.84 -10.28 1.79
N ASP A 67 -4.92 -10.82 1.22
CA ASP A 67 -6.22 -10.74 1.87
C ASP A 67 -6.34 -11.75 3.00
N VAL A 68 -7.13 -11.40 4.01
CA VAL A 68 -7.49 -12.26 5.14
C VAL A 68 -8.99 -12.45 5.21
N GLU A 69 -9.42 -13.62 5.66
CA GLU A 69 -10.83 -13.90 5.93
C GLU A 69 -11.29 -13.27 7.23
N ASP A 70 -10.53 -13.47 8.30
CA ASP A 70 -10.82 -12.88 9.60
C ASP A 70 -10.01 -11.58 9.81
N MET A 71 -10.67 -10.43 9.72
CA MET A 71 -10.00 -9.12 9.73
C MET A 71 -9.37 -8.73 11.07
N ILE A 72 -9.73 -9.37 12.20
CA ILE A 72 -8.99 -9.18 13.46
C ILE A 72 -7.55 -9.71 13.37
N THR A 73 -7.25 -10.59 12.42
CA THR A 73 -5.89 -11.12 12.20
C THR A 73 -4.96 -10.18 11.42
N LEU A 74 -5.46 -9.02 10.98
CA LEU A 74 -4.62 -8.02 10.31
C LEU A 74 -3.54 -7.50 11.27
N GLY A 75 -2.30 -7.41 10.78
CA GLY A 75 -1.17 -6.89 11.55
C GLY A 75 -1.27 -5.41 11.92
N ASP A 76 -2.14 -4.65 11.25
CA ASP A 76 -2.67 -3.41 11.80
C ASP A 76 -4.18 -3.32 11.52
N LEU A 77 -4.91 -2.69 12.44
CA LEU A 77 -6.35 -2.45 12.34
C LEU A 77 -6.62 -0.97 12.04
N GLN A 78 -6.08 -0.48 10.93
CA GLN A 78 -6.34 0.86 10.43
C GLN A 78 -7.44 0.85 9.37
N GLU A 79 -8.12 1.99 9.18
CA GLU A 79 -9.23 2.09 8.23
C GLU A 79 -8.82 1.70 6.81
N TYR A 80 -7.63 2.11 6.37
CA TYR A 80 -7.09 1.77 5.05
C TYR A 80 -6.75 0.29 4.88
N THR A 81 -6.36 -0.42 5.94
CA THR A 81 -6.03 -1.85 5.86
C THR A 81 -7.29 -2.70 5.77
N ILE A 82 -8.30 -2.35 6.56
CA ILE A 82 -9.65 -2.94 6.49
C ILE A 82 -10.25 -2.69 5.10
N LEU A 83 -10.24 -1.44 4.63
CA LEU A 83 -10.80 -1.08 3.33
C LEU A 83 -10.13 -1.83 2.17
N ARG A 84 -8.79 -1.88 2.15
CA ARG A 84 -8.04 -2.62 1.11
C ARG A 84 -8.38 -4.11 1.14
N ASN A 85 -8.51 -4.73 2.31
CA ASN A 85 -8.88 -6.14 2.43
C ASN A 85 -10.27 -6.40 1.83
N LEU A 86 -11.25 -5.55 2.15
CA LEU A 86 -12.60 -5.63 1.59
C LEU A 86 -12.60 -5.46 0.06
N GLN A 87 -11.87 -4.46 -0.46
CA GLN A 87 -11.75 -4.23 -1.89
C GLN A 87 -11.09 -5.40 -2.63
N THR A 88 -10.01 -5.94 -2.06
CA THR A 88 -9.29 -7.08 -2.64
C THR A 88 -10.20 -8.30 -2.73
N ARG A 89 -10.97 -8.58 -1.68
CA ARG A 89 -11.93 -9.70 -1.67
C ARG A 89 -13.08 -9.49 -2.64
N TYR A 90 -13.57 -8.27 -2.78
CA TYR A 90 -14.65 -7.94 -3.72
C TYR A 90 -14.23 -8.06 -5.20
N ALA A 91 -12.96 -7.78 -5.50
CA ALA A 91 -12.43 -7.84 -6.86
C ALA A 91 -12.10 -9.27 -7.35
N LYS A 92 -12.14 -10.27 -6.45
CA LYS A 92 -11.99 -11.69 -6.78
C LYS A 92 -13.30 -12.27 -7.30
#